data_AF-A0A942DCN1-F1
#
_entry.id   AF-A0A942DCN1-F1
#
_cell.length_a   1.000
_cell.length_b   1.000
_cell.length_c   1.000
_cell.angle_alpha   90.00
_cell.angle_beta   90.00
_cell.angle_gamma   90.00
#
_symmetry.space_group_name_H-M   'P 1'
#
loop_
_entity.id
_entity.type
_entity.pdbx_description
1 polymer ?
#
loop_
_entity_poly.entity_id
_entity_poly.type
_entity_poly.pdbx_seq_one_letter_code
_entity_poly.pdbx_strand_id
1 'polypeptide(L)'
;MKLWGLISAVVSLQLMAFAPVMADTEPDPLPYSGVYFILNGLNDQAMQPAGGTAGQNVLLYEYNKGGTQKWQVTRKEDPVTHKPTNKYTIKLAGESTQLYVNPHPIADATAILGSDPSVYILQPDADGFTVRSVDRNGDAMYVISSPPMNPEVHFGPKDETSKFRWKFARADW
;
A
#
# COMPACT_ATOMS: atom_id res chain seq x y z
N MET A 1 -80.58 9.71 -33.25
CA MET A 1 -79.91 8.78 -32.32
C MET A 1 -78.45 8.66 -32.75
N LYS A 2 -77.52 9.04 -31.86
CA LYS A 2 -76.06 8.78 -31.80
C LYS A 2 -75.18 9.26 -32.98
N LEU A 3 -74.33 10.27 -32.84
CA LEU A 3 -73.07 10.47 -32.07
C LEU A 3 -71.80 10.22 -32.92
N TRP A 4 -70.87 11.14 -32.75
CA TRP A 4 -69.64 11.42 -33.50
C TRP A 4 -68.51 10.39 -33.29
N GLY A 5 -67.47 10.46 -34.14
CA GLY A 5 -66.15 9.89 -33.83
C GLY A 5 -65.04 10.39 -34.76
N LEU A 6 -64.43 11.53 -34.41
CA LEU A 6 -63.11 11.95 -34.88
C LEU A 6 -62.09 11.55 -33.80
N ILE A 7 -61.08 10.75 -34.15
CA ILE A 7 -59.97 10.41 -33.25
C ILE A 7 -58.78 11.27 -33.65
N SER A 8 -58.44 12.25 -32.80
CA SER A 8 -57.15 12.96 -32.85
C SER A 8 -56.07 12.09 -32.21
N ALA A 9 -55.00 11.81 -32.96
CA ALA A 9 -53.77 11.26 -32.42
C ALA A 9 -52.84 12.42 -31.98
N VAL A 10 -52.57 12.52 -30.69
CA VAL A 10 -51.53 13.41 -30.14
C VAL A 10 -50.22 12.63 -30.11
N VAL A 11 -49.22 13.10 -30.84
CA VAL A 11 -47.85 12.58 -30.76
C VAL A 11 -47.13 13.36 -29.65
N SER A 12 -46.85 12.69 -28.53
CA SER A 12 -46.03 13.24 -27.45
C SER A 12 -44.55 13.05 -27.78
N LEU A 13 -43.84 14.16 -28.00
CA LEU A 13 -42.39 14.18 -28.13
C LEU A 13 -41.77 14.09 -26.72
N GLN A 14 -41.26 12.92 -26.34
CA GLN A 14 -40.53 12.77 -25.08
C GLN A 14 -39.10 13.29 -25.26
N LEU A 15 -38.80 14.42 -24.60
CA LEU A 15 -37.43 14.87 -24.37
C LEU A 15 -36.75 13.91 -23.39
N MET A 16 -35.79 13.13 -23.88
CA MET A 16 -34.86 12.40 -22.99
C MET A 16 -33.88 13.41 -22.39
N ALA A 17 -34.07 13.73 -21.12
CA ALA A 17 -33.06 14.44 -20.33
C ALA A 17 -31.91 13.46 -20.05
N PHE A 18 -30.74 13.70 -20.62
CA PHE A 18 -29.51 13.04 -20.18
C PHE A 18 -29.12 13.64 -18.84
N ALA A 19 -29.35 12.92 -17.76
CA ALA A 19 -28.74 13.25 -16.48
C ALA A 19 -27.20 13.10 -16.62
N PRO A 20 -26.39 14.05 -16.12
CA PRO A 20 -24.96 13.86 -16.09
C PRO A 20 -24.65 12.62 -15.24
N VAL A 21 -23.96 11.65 -15.82
CA VAL A 21 -23.34 10.56 -15.07
C VAL A 21 -22.32 11.23 -14.15
N MET A 22 -22.67 11.35 -12.87
CA MET A 22 -21.70 11.62 -11.82
C MET A 22 -20.77 10.42 -11.82
N ALA A 23 -19.55 10.61 -12.30
CA ALA A 23 -18.51 9.61 -12.13
C ALA A 23 -18.28 9.45 -10.63
N ASP A 24 -18.83 8.39 -10.03
CA ASP A 24 -18.35 7.88 -8.75
C ASP A 24 -16.86 7.60 -8.97
N THR A 25 -16.04 8.51 -8.47
CA THR A 25 -14.60 8.31 -8.44
C THR A 25 -14.37 7.27 -7.35
N GLU A 26 -14.07 6.04 -7.75
CA GLU A 26 -13.65 5.02 -6.78
C GLU A 26 -12.57 5.62 -5.88
N PRO A 27 -12.67 5.43 -4.55
CA PRO A 27 -11.67 5.94 -3.63
C PRO A 27 -10.30 5.39 -4.01
N ASP A 28 -9.29 6.25 -4.00
CA ASP A 28 -7.91 5.87 -4.31
C ASP A 28 -7.51 4.65 -3.46
N PRO A 29 -7.20 3.49 -4.06
CA PRO A 29 -6.93 2.27 -3.31
C PRO A 29 -5.60 2.34 -2.55
N LEU A 30 -4.76 3.34 -2.83
CA LEU A 30 -3.44 3.49 -2.23
C LEU A 30 -3.52 4.16 -0.85
N PRO A 31 -2.71 3.72 0.13
CA PRO A 31 -2.73 4.31 1.47
C PRO A 31 -2.32 5.78 1.44
N TYR A 32 -3.04 6.63 2.16
CA TYR A 32 -2.61 8.00 2.44
C TYR A 32 -1.42 8.01 3.40
N SER A 33 -0.67 9.11 3.45
CA SER A 33 0.37 9.30 4.46
C SER A 33 -0.18 9.15 5.88
N GLY A 34 0.54 8.44 6.75
CA GLY A 34 0.09 8.13 8.11
C GLY A 34 0.92 7.06 8.79
N VAL A 35 0.53 6.68 10.00
CA VAL A 35 1.17 5.60 10.75
C VAL A 35 0.39 4.30 10.52
N TYR A 36 1.12 3.22 10.22
CA TYR A 36 0.55 1.92 9.91
C TYR A 36 1.31 0.80 10.61
N PHE A 37 0.61 -0.31 10.84
CA PHE A 37 1.22 -1.64 10.94
C PHE A 37 1.27 -2.23 9.53
N ILE A 38 2.41 -2.83 9.17
CA ILE A 38 2.62 -3.45 7.86
C ILE A 38 2.69 -4.95 8.07
N LEU A 39 1.67 -5.67 7.60
CA LEU A 39 1.50 -7.11 7.82
C LEU A 39 1.79 -7.88 6.52
N ASN A 40 2.42 -9.05 6.61
CA ASN A 40 2.62 -9.91 5.46
C ASN A 40 1.40 -10.81 5.20
N GLY A 41 0.99 -10.95 3.95
CA GLY A 41 -0.19 -11.72 3.55
C GLY A 41 -0.02 -13.24 3.60
N LEU A 42 1.20 -13.77 3.77
CA LEU A 42 1.43 -15.21 3.94
C LEU A 42 1.12 -15.70 5.35
N ASN A 43 1.44 -14.91 6.37
CA ASN A 43 1.45 -15.35 7.76
C ASN A 43 0.82 -14.36 8.77
N ASP A 44 0.29 -13.24 8.28
CA ASP A 44 -0.31 -12.16 9.06
C ASP A 44 0.60 -11.57 10.17
N GLN A 45 1.91 -11.81 10.07
CA GLN A 45 2.90 -11.26 10.99
C GLN A 45 3.27 -9.82 10.62
N ALA A 46 3.63 -9.04 11.64
CA ALA A 46 3.95 -7.63 11.51
C ALA A 46 5.44 -7.40 11.27
N MET A 47 5.74 -6.48 10.36
CA MET A 47 7.09 -6.00 10.12
C MET A 47 7.59 -5.21 11.33
N GLN A 48 8.77 -5.58 11.83
CA GLN A 48 9.37 -4.99 13.02
C GLN A 48 10.90 -5.10 12.93
N PRO A 49 11.66 -4.08 13.36
CA PRO A 49 13.10 -4.23 13.46
C PRO A 49 13.49 -5.08 14.68
N ALA A 50 14.62 -5.78 14.58
CA ALA A 50 15.22 -6.51 15.69
C ALA A 50 15.71 -5.57 16.82
N GLY A 51 16.02 -4.32 16.48
CA GLY A 51 16.39 -3.25 17.41
C GLY A 51 16.18 -1.87 16.81
N GLY A 52 16.07 -0.84 17.65
CA GLY A 52 15.77 0.54 17.23
C GLY A 52 16.98 1.37 16.80
N THR A 53 17.95 0.78 16.09
CA THR A 53 19.18 1.46 15.64
C THR A 53 19.49 1.14 14.18
N ALA A 54 20.30 1.99 13.54
CA ALA A 54 20.73 1.75 12.16
C ALA A 54 21.53 0.44 12.03
N GLY A 55 21.35 -0.25 10.90
CA GLY A 55 21.96 -1.55 10.60
C GLY A 55 21.23 -2.74 11.20
N GLN A 56 20.19 -2.54 12.01
CA GLN A 56 19.39 -3.65 12.55
C GLN A 56 18.49 -4.27 11.48
N ASN A 57 18.39 -5.59 11.49
CA ASN A 57 17.53 -6.33 10.58
C ASN A 57 16.05 -5.99 10.80
N VAL A 58 15.29 -5.92 9.71
CA VAL A 58 13.84 -5.84 9.68
C VAL A 58 13.29 -7.25 9.41
N LEU A 59 12.53 -7.77 10.36
CA LEU A 59 12.01 -9.14 10.37
C LEU A 59 10.49 -9.11 10.54
N LEU A 60 9.87 -10.29 10.59
CA LEU A 60 8.46 -10.45 10.96
C LEU A 60 8.31 -11.05 12.35
N TYR A 61 7.35 -10.52 13.11
CA TYR A 61 7.00 -10.98 14.45
C TYR A 61 5.49 -11.15 14.57
N GLU A 62 5.05 -11.83 15.62
CA GLU A 62 3.63 -11.85 15.99
C GLU A 62 3.07 -10.41 16.06
N TYR A 63 1.92 -10.19 15.42
CA TYR A 63 1.28 -8.89 15.41
C TYR A 63 0.69 -8.58 16.78
N ASN A 64 1.34 -7.66 17.51
CA ASN A 64 0.98 -7.31 18.89
C ASN A 64 0.70 -5.80 19.06
N LYS A 65 0.72 -5.03 17.97
CA LYS A 65 0.48 -3.57 17.94
C LYS A 65 1.51 -2.75 18.74
N GLY A 66 2.68 -3.33 19.02
CA GLY A 66 3.77 -2.68 19.75
C GLY A 66 4.33 -1.46 19.02
N GLY A 67 4.98 -0.56 19.77
CA GLY A 67 5.53 0.68 19.22
C GLY A 67 6.53 0.48 18.08
N THR A 68 7.38 -0.55 18.16
CA THR A 68 8.35 -0.90 17.11
C THR A 68 7.71 -1.54 15.87
N GLN A 69 6.43 -1.91 15.92
CA GLN A 69 5.67 -2.38 14.75
C GLN A 69 4.99 -1.23 13.98
N LYS A 70 5.06 0.01 14.50
CA LYS A 70 4.48 1.19 13.87
C LYS A 70 5.46 1.79 12.86
N TRP A 71 4.96 2.05 11.66
CA TRP A 71 5.72 2.64 10.56
C TRP A 71 5.03 3.91 10.08
N GLN A 72 5.75 5.02 10.05
CA GLN A 72 5.35 6.23 9.34
C GLN A 72 5.53 5.99 7.84
N VAL A 73 4.41 5.87 7.15
CA VAL A 73 4.35 5.74 5.69
C VAL A 73 4.07 7.13 5.13
N THR A 74 4.95 7.62 4.25
CA THR A 74 4.81 8.94 3.63
C THR A 74 4.67 8.78 2.13
N ARG A 75 3.49 9.12 1.61
CA ARG A 75 3.19 9.16 0.18
C ARG A 75 3.82 10.40 -0.44
N LYS A 76 4.58 10.22 -1.51
CA LYS A 76 5.19 11.32 -2.25
C LYS A 76 4.18 11.97 -3.18
N GLU A 77 4.31 13.28 -3.35
CA GLU A 77 3.59 14.05 -4.36
C GLU A 77 4.47 14.26 -5.59
N ASP A 78 3.84 14.37 -6.75
CA ASP A 78 4.50 14.79 -7.97
C ASP A 78 4.89 16.28 -7.85
N PRO A 79 6.15 16.66 -8.11
CA PRO A 79 6.63 18.01 -7.83
C PRO A 79 6.06 19.08 -8.76
N VAL A 80 5.40 18.70 -9.87
CA VAL A 80 4.82 19.63 -10.85
C VAL A 80 3.33 19.76 -10.64
N THR A 81 2.63 18.64 -10.48
CA THR A 81 1.17 18.59 -10.39
C THR A 81 0.67 18.62 -8.96
N HIS A 82 1.53 18.41 -7.97
CA HIS A 82 1.20 18.26 -6.54
C HIS A 82 0.16 17.17 -6.26
N LYS A 83 0.00 16.22 -7.19
CA LYS A 83 -0.90 15.08 -7.01
C LYS A 83 -0.17 13.95 -6.29
N PRO A 84 -0.87 13.19 -5.43
CA PRO A 84 -0.29 12.04 -4.77
C PRO A 84 0.13 10.97 -5.80
N THR A 85 1.31 10.40 -5.61
CA THR A 85 1.88 9.34 -6.46
C THR A 85 1.75 7.97 -5.80
N ASN A 86 2.14 6.90 -6.47
CA ASN A 86 2.28 5.58 -5.83
C ASN A 86 3.65 5.36 -5.19
N LYS A 87 4.47 6.42 -5.01
CA LYS A 87 5.79 6.36 -4.40
C LYS A 87 5.73 6.70 -2.92
N TYR A 88 6.46 5.94 -2.10
CA TYR A 88 6.42 6.01 -0.65
C TYR A 88 7.81 5.95 -0.03
N THR A 89 7.95 6.51 1.17
CA THR A 89 9.01 6.15 2.11
C THR A 89 8.39 5.48 3.32
N ILE A 90 9.10 4.52 3.93
CA ILE A 90 8.64 3.78 5.11
C ILE A 90 9.66 4.00 6.22
N LYS A 91 9.29 4.79 7.23
CA LYS A 91 10.15 5.15 8.37
C LYS A 91 9.63 4.49 9.64
N LEU A 92 10.50 4.01 10.51
CA LEU A 92 10.10 3.60 11.85
C LEU A 92 9.39 4.77 12.55
N ALA A 93 8.22 4.53 13.11
CA ALA A 93 7.46 5.59 13.77
C ALA A 93 8.18 6.03 15.07
N GLY A 94 8.08 7.32 15.38
CA GLY A 94 8.77 7.96 16.49
C GLY A 94 9.52 9.22 16.04
N GLU A 95 9.46 10.27 16.85
CA GLU A 95 9.99 11.60 16.48
C GLU A 95 11.52 11.66 16.50
N SER A 96 12.17 10.84 17.32
CA SER A 96 13.62 10.86 17.52
C SER A 96 14.42 10.02 16.51
N THR A 97 13.75 9.35 15.56
CA THR A 97 14.43 8.44 14.63
C THR A 97 14.31 8.91 13.18
N GLN A 98 15.43 8.78 12.46
CA GLN A 98 15.53 8.87 11.01
C GLN A 98 15.90 7.47 10.47
N LEU A 99 15.12 6.47 10.89
CA LEU A 99 15.39 5.06 10.56
C LEU A 99 14.33 4.58 9.57
N TYR A 100 14.77 4.23 8.37
CA TYR A 100 13.92 3.79 7.27
C TYR A 100 14.07 2.30 7.05
N VAL A 101 13.03 1.64 6.55
CA VAL A 101 13.23 0.33 5.93
C VAL A 101 14.06 0.56 4.68
N ASN A 102 15.16 -0.17 4.55
CA ASN A 102 15.99 -0.18 3.36
C ASN A 102 16.24 -1.63 2.93
N PRO A 103 16.31 -1.92 1.63
CA PRO A 103 16.98 -3.13 1.18
C PRO A 103 18.39 -3.19 1.76
N HIS A 104 18.86 -4.37 2.16
CA HIS A 104 20.27 -4.52 2.53
C HIS A 104 21.16 -4.09 1.34
N PRO A 105 22.39 -3.59 1.53
CA PRO A 105 23.32 -3.39 0.41
C PRO A 105 23.75 -4.68 -0.32
N ILE A 106 23.51 -5.84 0.28
CA ILE A 106 23.83 -7.17 -0.26
C ILE A 106 22.52 -7.72 -0.82
N ALA A 107 22.52 -8.24 -2.06
CA ALA A 107 21.31 -8.65 -2.79
C ALA A 107 20.38 -9.57 -1.99
N ASP A 108 20.93 -10.63 -1.42
CA ASP A 108 20.16 -11.71 -0.81
C ASP A 108 20.20 -11.65 0.73
N ALA A 109 20.36 -10.46 1.30
CA ALA A 109 20.41 -10.25 2.73
C ALA A 109 19.14 -9.59 3.24
N THR A 110 18.81 -9.87 4.50
CA THR A 110 17.67 -9.29 5.22
C THR A 110 17.68 -7.77 5.14
N ALA A 111 16.53 -7.16 4.85
CA ALA A 111 16.32 -5.72 4.92
C ALA A 111 16.76 -5.16 6.27
N ILE A 112 17.19 -3.91 6.29
CA ILE A 112 17.75 -3.25 7.48
C ILE A 112 17.10 -1.90 7.74
N LEU A 113 17.30 -1.39 8.95
CA LEU A 113 17.10 0.02 9.25
C LEU A 113 18.27 0.85 8.69
N GLY A 114 18.01 1.73 7.74
CA GLY A 114 18.99 2.71 7.22
C GLY A 114 18.70 4.13 7.70
N SER A 115 19.70 5.01 7.64
CA SER A 115 19.54 6.44 7.94
C SER A 115 18.95 7.24 6.79
N ASP A 116 19.14 6.76 5.55
CA ASP A 116 18.68 7.43 4.35
C ASP A 116 17.38 6.78 3.83
N PRO A 117 16.42 7.57 3.33
CA PRO A 117 15.15 7.05 2.87
C PRO A 117 15.28 6.26 1.57
N SER A 118 14.92 4.97 1.60
CA SER A 118 14.58 4.22 0.39
C SER A 118 13.20 4.60 -0.13
N VAL A 119 13.03 4.51 -1.45
CA VAL A 119 11.73 4.78 -2.11
C VAL A 119 11.10 3.48 -2.57
N TYR A 120 9.82 3.34 -2.29
CA TYR A 120 9.01 2.19 -2.65
C TYR A 120 7.85 2.58 -3.55
N ILE A 121 7.49 1.71 -4.48
CA ILE A 121 6.28 1.81 -5.30
C ILE A 121 5.28 0.79 -4.77
N LEU A 122 4.12 1.28 -4.31
CA LEU A 122 3.01 0.40 -3.93
C LEU A 122 2.13 0.13 -5.15
N GLN A 123 1.85 -1.15 -5.39
CA GLN A 123 0.94 -1.59 -6.44
C GLN A 123 -0.15 -2.45 -5.80
N PRO A 124 -1.44 -2.10 -5.97
CA PRO A 124 -2.54 -2.94 -5.49
C PRO A 124 -2.42 -4.37 -6.02
N ASP A 125 -2.65 -5.34 -5.15
CA ASP A 125 -2.53 -6.77 -5.45
C ASP A 125 -3.43 -7.60 -4.53
N ALA A 126 -4.51 -8.15 -5.09
CA ALA A 126 -5.56 -8.86 -4.36
C ALA A 126 -6.06 -8.07 -3.13
N ASP A 127 -5.94 -8.62 -1.92
CA ASP A 127 -6.33 -8.01 -0.65
C ASP A 127 -5.23 -7.17 0.01
N GLY A 128 -4.20 -6.76 -0.74
CA GLY A 128 -3.10 -5.94 -0.25
C GLY A 128 -2.31 -5.25 -1.37
N PHE A 129 -1.00 -5.16 -1.17
CA PHE A 129 -0.09 -4.49 -2.09
C PHE A 129 1.18 -5.30 -2.31
N THR A 130 1.71 -5.26 -3.52
CA THR A 130 3.15 -5.48 -3.74
C THR A 130 3.90 -4.19 -3.39
N VAL A 131 5.03 -4.30 -2.70
CA VAL A 131 5.91 -3.17 -2.36
C VAL A 131 7.21 -3.31 -3.15
N ARG A 132 7.45 -2.47 -4.16
CA ARG A 132 8.63 -2.57 -5.04
C ARG A 132 9.68 -1.53 -4.68
N SER A 133 10.93 -1.92 -4.53
CA SER A 133 12.02 -0.99 -4.23
C SER A 133 12.52 -0.30 -5.50
N VAL A 134 12.61 1.04 -5.46
CA VAL A 134 13.27 1.82 -6.52
C VAL A 134 14.78 1.55 -6.52
N ASP A 135 15.39 1.45 -5.34
CA ASP A 135 16.83 1.20 -5.19
C ASP A 135 17.25 -0.18 -5.69
N ARG A 136 16.31 -1.12 -5.74
CA ARG A 136 16.49 -2.46 -6.34
C ARG A 136 15.83 -2.59 -7.71
N ASN A 137 15.69 -1.48 -8.43
CA ASN A 137 15.19 -1.46 -9.81
C ASN A 137 13.85 -2.21 -10.02
N GLY A 138 12.95 -2.13 -9.03
CA GLY A 138 11.61 -2.71 -9.11
C GLY A 138 11.43 -4.09 -8.46
N ASP A 139 12.49 -4.67 -7.87
CA ASP A 139 12.37 -5.88 -7.05
C ASP A 139 11.36 -5.68 -5.91
N ALA A 140 10.56 -6.71 -5.68
CA ALA A 140 9.47 -6.69 -4.71
C ALA A 140 9.95 -7.17 -3.34
N MET A 141 9.43 -6.52 -2.30
CA MET A 141 9.60 -6.89 -0.91
C MET A 141 8.86 -8.20 -0.64
N TYR A 142 9.53 -9.14 0.02
CA TYR A 142 8.93 -10.43 0.35
C TYR A 142 9.46 -11.00 1.65
N VAL A 143 8.79 -12.04 2.15
CA VAL A 143 9.23 -12.80 3.32
C VAL A 143 9.91 -14.10 2.93
N ILE A 144 11.01 -14.42 3.60
CA ILE A 144 11.63 -15.75 3.64
C ILE A 144 11.36 -16.37 5.01
N SER A 145 10.77 -17.56 5.06
CA SER A 145 10.68 -18.34 6.29
C SER A 145 12.07 -18.85 6.69
N SER A 146 12.50 -18.59 7.93
CA SER A 146 13.84 -18.94 8.42
C SER A 146 13.82 -19.71 9.76
N PRO A 147 13.06 -20.82 9.94
CA PRO A 147 12.99 -21.49 11.24
C PRO A 147 14.37 -22.00 11.72
N PRO A 148 14.70 -21.90 13.02
CA PRO A 148 13.85 -21.46 14.14
C PRO A 148 13.80 -19.93 14.33
N MET A 149 14.46 -19.17 13.47
CA MET A 149 14.48 -17.72 13.51
C MET A 149 13.18 -17.10 12.98
N ASN A 150 12.98 -15.83 13.31
CA ASN A 150 11.88 -15.04 12.77
C ASN A 150 12.02 -14.92 11.24
N PRO A 151 10.90 -14.91 10.49
CA PRO A 151 10.95 -14.72 9.05
C PRO A 151 11.60 -13.38 8.68
N GLU A 152 12.36 -13.41 7.59
CA GLU A 152 13.18 -12.30 7.16
C GLU A 152 12.52 -11.51 6.03
N VAL A 153 12.69 -10.20 6.02
CA VAL A 153 12.23 -9.35 4.91
C VAL A 153 13.35 -9.24 3.87
N HIS A 154 13.07 -9.53 2.61
CA HIS A 154 14.03 -9.53 1.49
C HIS A 154 13.47 -8.76 0.28
N PHE A 155 14.30 -8.55 -0.74
CA PHE A 155 13.90 -7.95 -2.03
C PHE A 155 14.36 -8.82 -3.19
N GLY A 156 13.47 -9.09 -4.14
CA GLY A 156 13.77 -9.92 -5.30
C GLY A 156 12.65 -9.96 -6.34
N PRO A 157 12.79 -10.81 -7.38
CA PRO A 157 11.80 -10.89 -8.44
C PRO A 157 10.46 -11.40 -7.89
N LYS A 158 9.38 -10.64 -8.14
CA LYS A 158 8.01 -11.01 -7.73
C LYS A 158 7.59 -12.34 -8.38
N ASP A 159 6.93 -13.19 -7.60
CA ASP A 159 6.08 -14.28 -8.07
C ASP A 159 4.61 -14.09 -7.60
N GLU A 160 3.73 -15.04 -7.92
CA GLU A 160 2.30 -14.97 -7.61
C GLU A 160 1.95 -15.47 -6.19
N THR A 161 2.95 -15.73 -5.32
CA THR A 161 2.71 -16.23 -3.97
C THR A 161 2.42 -15.12 -2.98
N SER A 162 1.71 -15.45 -1.89
CA SER A 162 1.32 -14.49 -0.85
C SER A 162 2.50 -13.89 -0.07
N LYS A 163 3.72 -14.44 -0.18
CA LYS A 163 4.92 -13.91 0.48
C LYS A 163 5.28 -12.49 0.03
N PHE A 164 4.84 -12.07 -1.17
CA PHE A 164 5.02 -10.73 -1.74
C PHE A 164 3.89 -9.75 -1.41
N ARG A 165 2.83 -10.21 -0.73
CA ARG A 165 1.65 -9.40 -0.44
C ARG A 165 1.78 -8.74 0.93
N TRP A 166 1.48 -7.45 1.00
CA TRP A 166 1.57 -6.64 2.21
C TRP A 166 0.27 -5.89 2.46
N LYS A 167 -0.18 -5.87 3.72
CA LYS A 167 -1.36 -5.15 4.18
C LYS A 167 -0.93 -3.97 5.04
N PHE A 168 -1.55 -2.81 4.82
CA PHE A 168 -1.28 -1.60 5.57
C PHE A 168 -2.48 -1.32 6.49
N ALA A 169 -2.37 -1.75 7.75
CA ALA A 169 -3.41 -1.52 8.76
C ALA A 169 -3.12 -0.20 9.48
N ARG A 170 -4.05 0.76 9.42
CA ARG A 170 -3.85 2.08 10.06
C ARG A 170 -3.64 1.92 11.57
N ALA A 171 -2.62 2.59 12.09
CA ALA A 171 -2.35 2.63 13.51
C ALA A 171 -2.91 3.93 14.08
N ASP A 172 -4.03 3.82 14.80
CA ASP A 172 -4.55 4.93 15.59
C ASP A 172 -3.74 5.05 16.89
N TRP A 173 -3.64 6.28 17.40
CA TRP A 173 -2.95 6.59 18.66
C TRP A 173 -3.89 6.46 19.85
#